data_AF-A0A1D3RNY1-F1
#
_entry.id   AF-A0A1D3RNY1-F1
#
_cell.length_a   1.000
_cell.length_b   1.000
_cell.length_c   1.000
_cell.angle_alpha   90.00
_cell.angle_beta   90.00
_cell.angle_gamma   90.00
#
_symmetry.space_group_name_H-M   'P 1'
#
loop_
_entity.id
_entity.type
_entity.pdbx_description
1 polymer ?
#
loop_
_entity_poly.entity_id
_entity_poly.type
_entity_poly.pdbx_seq_one_letter_code
_entity_poly.pdbx_strand_id
1 'polypeptide(L)' 'MSIGVTALQAADDVESFVARADKALYAAKTGGRNKVMQA' A
#
# COMPACT_ATOMS: atom_id res chain seq x y z
N MET A 1 -12.78 -4.76 5.69
CA MET A 1 -12.14 -4.39 4.40
C MET A 1 -10.80 -3.72 4.71
N SER A 2 -9.69 -4.09 4.08
CA SER A 2 -8.37 -3.46 4.31
C SER A 2 -7.88 -2.78 3.04
N ILE A 3 -7.19 -1.65 3.17
CA ILE A 3 -6.74 -0.82 2.04
C ILE A 3 -5.28 -0.42 2.26
N GLY A 4 -4.47 -0.52 1.21
CA GLY A 4 -3.13 0.05 1.15
C GLY A 4 -3.12 1.22 0.17
N VAL A 5 -2.55 2.34 0.57
CA VAL A 5 -2.42 3.54 -0.28
C VAL A 5 -0.97 3.99 -0.33
N THR A 6 -0.61 4.64 -1.42
CA THR A 6 0.65 5.36 -1.50
C THR A 6 0.55 6.52 -2.49
N ALA A 7 1.40 7.52 -2.31
CA ALA A 7 1.52 8.61 -3.27
C ALA A 7 2.45 8.20 -4.41
N LEU A 8 2.11 8.61 -5.64
CA LEU A 8 2.99 8.44 -6.80
C LEU A 8 4.21 9.34 -6.63
N GLN A 9 5.40 8.76 -6.81
CA GLN A 9 6.69 9.44 -6.70
C GLN A 9 7.32 9.57 -8.09
N ALA A 10 8.18 10.57 -8.28
CA ALA A 10 8.80 10.84 -9.57
C ALA A 10 9.70 9.69 -10.09
N ALA A 11 10.19 8.84 -9.18
CA ALA A 11 11.02 7.69 -9.51
C ALA A 11 10.22 6.39 -9.68
N ASP A 12 8.90 6.42 -9.45
CA ASP A 12 8.08 5.22 -9.64
C ASP A 12 7.83 4.98 -11.14
N ASP A 13 7.88 3.70 -11.49
CA ASP A 13 7.11 3.14 -12.59
C ASP A 13 5.79 2.53 -12.06
N VAL A 14 4.97 1.98 -12.95
CA VAL A 14 3.68 1.39 -12.57
C VAL A 14 3.85 0.24 -11.58
N GLU A 15 4.86 -0.61 -11.77
CA GLU A 15 5.07 -1.79 -10.93
C GLU A 15 5.51 -1.39 -9.51
N SER A 16 6.48 -0.50 -9.39
CA SER A 16 6.95 0.02 -8.10
C SER A 16 5.88 0.82 -7.37
N PHE A 17 5.08 1.62 -8.08
CA PHE A 17 3.94 2.33 -7.49
C PHE A 17 2.92 1.34 -6.89
N VAL A 18 2.53 0.32 -7.65
CA VAL A 18 1.56 -0.70 -7.19
C VAL A 18 2.15 -1.57 -6.08
N ALA A 19 3.42 -1.97 -6.17
CA ALA A 19 4.08 -2.78 -5.16
C ALA A 19 4.14 -2.07 -3.79
N ARG A 20 4.35 -0.76 -3.78
CA ARG A 20 4.32 0.03 -2.53
C ARG A 20 2.91 0.09 -1.93
N ALA A 21 1.88 0.30 -2.75
CA ALA A 21 0.50 0.23 -2.28
C ALA A 21 0.13 -1.17 -1.76
N ASP A 22 0.58 -2.24 -2.42
CA ASP A 22 0.36 -3.61 -1.98
C ASP A 22 1.08 -3.93 -0.67
N LYS A 23 2.31 -3.43 -0.48
CA LYS A 23 3.03 -3.54 0.80
C LYS A 23 2.26 -2.90 1.95
N ALA A 24 1.66 -1.72 1.71
CA ALA A 24 0.79 -1.08 2.69
C ALA A 24 -0.47 -1.92 2.96
N LEU A 25 -1.09 -2.48 1.91
CA LEU A 25 -2.25 -3.36 2.05
C LEU A 25 -1.92 -4.62 2.86
N TYR A 26 -0.74 -5.20 2.64
CA TYR A 26 -0.27 -6.34 3.39
C TYR A 26 -0.14 -6.02 4.88
N ALA A 27 0.47 -4.87 5.22
CA ALA A 27 0.54 -4.40 6.60
C ALA A 27 -0.86 -4.17 7.22
N ALA A 28 -1.82 -3.65 6.44
CA ALA A 28 -3.19 -3.50 6.89
C ALA A 28 -3.87 -4.87 7.16
N LYS A 29 -3.57 -5.89 6.36
CA LYS A 29 -4.11 -7.25 6.52
C LYS A 29 -3.51 -7.97 7.73
N THR A 30 -2.19 -7.89 7.91
CA THR A 30 -1.48 -8.59 9.00
C THR A 30 -1.61 -7.87 10.34
N GLY A 31 -1.77 -6.54 10.34
CA GLY A 31 -1.93 -5.73 11.54
C GLY A 31 -3.34 -5.71 12.15
N GLY A 32 -4.19 -6.70 11.87
CA GLY A 32 -5.54 -6.81 12.44
C GLY A 32 -6.71 -6.46 11.52
N ARG A 33 -6.45 -6.21 10.22
CA ARG A 33 -7.46 -5.89 9.20
C ARG A 33 -8.26 -4.62 9.50
N ASN A 34 -9.28 -4.38 8.68
CA ASN A 34 -10.26 -3.29 8.81
C ASN A 34 -9.64 -1.89 9.00
N LYS A 35 -8.57 -1.61 8.27
CA LYS A 35 -7.82 -0.34 8.36
C LYS A 35 -7.20 0.04 7.03
N VAL A 36 -6.81 1.30 6.95
CA VAL A 36 -6.02 1.88 5.88
C VAL A 36 -4.59 2.02 6.37
N MET A 37 -3.62 1.61 5.55
CA MET A 37 -2.20 1.84 5.80
C MET A 37 -1.60 2.57 4.60
N GLN A 38 -0.63 3.45 4.87
CA GLN A 38 0.11 4.18 3.85
C GLN A 38 1.56 3.70 3.81
N ALA A 39 2.13 3.63 2.61
CA ALA A 39 3.56 3.43 2.36
C ALA A 39 4.20 4.68 1.73
#